data_AF-A0A2D4TPZ2-F1
#
_entry.id   AF-A0A2D4TPZ2-F1
#
_cell.length_a   1.000
_cell.length_b   1.000
_cell.length_c   1.000
_cell.angle_alpha   90.00
_cell.angle_beta   90.00
_cell.angle_gamma   90.00
#
_symmetry.space_group_name_H-M   'P 1'
#
loop_
_entity.id
_entity.type
_entity.pdbx_description
1 polymer ?
#
loop_
_entity_poly.entity_id
_entity_poly.type
_entity_poly.pdbx_seq_one_letter_code
_entity_poly.pdbx_strand_id
1 'polypeptide(L)'
;MANQMGESSTGRPSGSGKPVTSIKHPKSKAVKTWMKKELKLQQARFKKILKHMEDIAPQRDKWIATFLETIQVRGTNIDGDVRRIVAPEEIPKKPRRKFKVTYEPKDLKGIKH
;
A
#
# COMPACT_ATOMS: atom_id res chain seq x y z
N MET A 1 -36.56 3.00 -40.75
CA MET A 1 -36.07 3.86 -39.66
C MET A 1 -36.12 3.05 -38.37
N ALA A 2 -34.99 2.48 -37.96
CA ALA A 2 -34.80 1.84 -36.66
C ALA A 2 -33.34 2.07 -36.27
N ASN A 3 -33.13 2.78 -35.16
CA ASN A 3 -31.83 3.17 -34.65
C ASN A 3 -31.08 1.94 -34.13
N GLN A 4 -29.91 1.65 -34.70
CA GLN A 4 -28.92 0.74 -34.12
C GLN A 4 -27.94 1.56 -33.27
N MET A 5 -28.39 1.93 -32.07
CA MET A 5 -27.51 2.30 -30.97
C MET A 5 -27.15 1.01 -30.24
N GLY A 6 -25.95 0.47 -30.45
CA GLY A 6 -25.55 -0.75 -29.75
C GLY A 6 -24.43 -1.57 -30.36
N GLU A 7 -23.36 -0.94 -30.85
CA GLU A 7 -22.08 -1.64 -30.96
C GLU A 7 -21.09 -0.94 -30.03
N SER A 8 -20.98 -1.49 -28.82
CA SER A 8 -19.87 -1.22 -27.92
C SER A 8 -18.59 -1.32 -28.74
N SER A 9 -17.90 -0.19 -28.92
CA SER A 9 -16.58 -0.13 -29.54
C SER A 9 -15.73 -1.24 -28.95
N THR A 10 -15.50 -2.28 -29.74
CA THR A 10 -14.56 -3.34 -29.41
C THR A 10 -13.22 -2.65 -29.27
N GLY A 11 -12.80 -2.48 -28.01
CA GLY A 11 -11.59 -1.76 -27.66
C GLY A 11 -10.44 -2.22 -28.55
N ARG A 12 -9.74 -1.24 -29.15
CA ARG A 12 -8.61 -1.46 -30.03
C ARG A 12 -7.69 -2.52 -29.40
N PRO A 13 -7.33 -3.61 -30.10
CA PRO A 13 -6.46 -4.62 -29.53
C PRO A 13 -5.21 -3.93 -29.01
N SER A 14 -4.87 -4.16 -27.74
CA SER A 14 -3.64 -3.64 -27.13
C SER A 14 -2.50 -4.04 -28.04
N GLY A 15 -1.98 -3.09 -28.81
CA GLY A 15 -0.92 -3.36 -29.77
C GLY A 15 0.21 -4.07 -29.03
N SER A 16 0.81 -5.06 -29.68
CA SER A 16 2.04 -5.76 -29.26
C SER A 16 3.28 -4.82 -29.16
N GLY A 17 3.05 -3.51 -29.05
CA GLY A 17 4.06 -2.51 -28.80
C GLY A 17 4.53 -2.61 -27.36
N LYS A 18 5.84 -2.49 -27.17
CA LYS A 18 6.45 -2.34 -25.85
C LYS A 18 5.75 -1.18 -25.11
N PRO A 19 5.58 -1.27 -23.78
CA PRO A 19 4.85 -0.25 -23.02
C PRO A 19 5.43 1.14 -23.30
N VAL A 20 4.63 2.20 -23.23
CA VAL A 20 5.06 3.60 -23.53
C VAL A 20 6.29 4.01 -22.69
N THR A 21 6.52 3.33 -21.56
CA THR A 21 7.70 3.42 -20.69
C THR A 21 9.00 2.82 -21.26
N SER A 22 8.96 2.19 -22.43
CA SER A 22 10.08 1.48 -23.06
C SER A 22 10.91 2.33 -24.03
N ILE A 23 10.48 3.56 -24.31
CA ILE A 23 11.21 4.50 -25.16
C ILE A 23 12.48 4.93 -24.40
N LYS A 24 13.64 4.59 -24.96
CA LYS A 24 14.94 4.93 -24.36
C LYS A 24 15.17 6.44 -24.47
N HIS A 25 14.96 7.17 -23.38
CA HIS A 25 15.34 8.58 -23.31
C HIS A 25 16.82 8.70 -22.92
N PRO A 26 17.69 9.28 -23.77
CA PRO A 26 19.08 9.51 -23.42
C PRO A 26 19.15 10.55 -22.29
N LYS A 27 19.79 10.19 -21.18
CA LYS A 27 20.00 11.08 -20.04
C LYS A 27 21.40 11.69 -20.12
N SER A 28 21.51 12.99 -19.85
CA SER A 28 22.80 13.68 -19.76
C SER A 28 23.66 13.10 -18.62
N LYS A 29 24.98 13.31 -18.69
CA LYS A 29 25.92 12.86 -17.64
C LYS A 29 25.58 13.47 -16.28
N ALA A 30 25.17 14.74 -16.25
CA ALA A 30 24.75 15.43 -15.04
C ALA A 30 23.53 14.76 -14.39
N VAL A 31 22.50 14.44 -15.19
CA VAL A 31 21.29 13.75 -14.70
C VAL A 31 21.62 12.37 -14.15
N LYS A 32 22.48 11.60 -14.82
CA LYS A 32 22.90 10.28 -14.33
C LYS A 32 23.64 10.37 -12.99
N THR A 33 24.52 11.36 -12.83
CA THR A 33 25.22 11.61 -11.56
C THR A 33 24.26 12.03 -10.45
N TRP A 34 23.31 12.92 -10.75
CA TRP A 34 22.28 13.34 -9.80
C TRP A 34 21.43 12.15 -9.35
N MET A 35 20.92 11.32 -10.29
CA MET A 35 20.14 10.13 -9.96
C MET A 35 20.90 9.16 -9.04
N LYS A 36 22.21 8.95 -9.27
CA LYS A 36 23.04 8.10 -8.40
C LYS A 36 23.17 8.68 -6.99
N LYS A 37 23.34 9.99 -6.86
CA LYS A 37 23.40 10.67 -5.56
C LYS A 37 22.07 10.57 -4.84
N GLU A 38 20.98 10.85 -5.54
CA GLU A 38 19.63 10.82 -4.99
C GLU A 38 19.25 9.40 -4.51
N LEU A 39 19.55 8.38 -5.30
CA LEU A 39 19.32 6.98 -4.93
C LEU A 39 20.03 6.61 -3.62
N LYS A 40 21.28 7.05 -3.44
CA LYS A 40 22.03 6.83 -2.18
C LYS A 40 21.35 7.53 -1.00
N LEU A 41 20.89 8.76 -1.18
CA LEU A 41 20.20 9.52 -0.12
C LEU A 41 18.87 8.87 0.25
N GLN A 42 18.07 8.45 -0.74
CA GLN A 42 16.80 7.78 -0.53
C GLN A 42 17.00 6.44 0.19
N GLN A 43 17.99 5.64 -0.20
CA GLN A 43 18.33 4.39 0.50
C GLN A 43 18.73 4.64 1.95
N ALA A 44 19.51 5.69 2.23
CA ALA A 44 19.91 6.04 3.59
C ALA A 44 18.71 6.47 4.45
N ARG A 45 17.81 7.31 3.90
CA ARG A 45 16.56 7.71 4.58
C ARG A 45 15.65 6.52 4.82
N PHE A 46 15.49 5.65 3.83
CA PHE A 46 14.67 4.45 3.92
C PHE A 46 15.15 3.52 5.04
N LYS A 47 16.46 3.26 5.14
CA LYS A 47 17.03 2.46 6.23
C LYS A 47 16.73 3.05 7.62
N LYS A 48 16.82 4.38 7.76
CA LYS A 48 16.49 5.06 9.03
C LYS A 48 15.02 4.90 9.39
N ILE A 49 14.12 5.07 8.42
CA ILE A 49 12.68 4.90 8.62
C ILE A 49 12.37 3.45 9.01
N LEU A 50 12.94 2.46 8.32
CA LEU A 50 12.74 1.05 8.65
C LEU A 50 13.14 0.75 10.09
N LYS A 51 14.33 1.21 10.52
CA LYS A 51 14.77 1.04 11.90
C LYS A 51 13.79 1.65 12.89
N HIS A 52 13.37 2.90 12.67
CA HIS A 52 12.39 3.57 13.53
C HIS A 52 11.04 2.83 13.58
N MET A 53 10.59 2.24 12.46
CA MET A 53 9.36 1.44 12.40
C MET A 53 9.47 0.11 13.15
N GLU A 54 10.68 -0.46 13.25
CA GLU A 54 10.96 -1.62 14.08
C GLU A 54 11.03 -1.23 15.57
N ASP A 55 11.68 -0.11 15.88
CA ASP A 55 11.83 0.40 17.24
C ASP A 55 10.47 0.76 17.88
N ILE A 56 9.52 1.30 17.11
CA ILE A 56 8.16 1.61 17.59
C ILE A 56 7.23 0.39 17.66
N ALA A 57 7.69 -0.80 17.24
CA ALA A 57 6.85 -2.00 17.22
C ALA A 57 6.20 -2.35 18.57
N PRO A 58 6.88 -2.25 19.73
CA PRO A 58 6.26 -2.51 21.03
C PRO A 58 5.15 -1.51 21.37
N GLN A 59 5.33 -0.24 20.99
CA GLN A 59 4.33 0.80 21.21
C GLN A 59 3.11 0.60 20.33
N ARG A 60 3.31 0.21 19.06
CA ARG A 60 2.22 -0.15 18.16
C ARG A 60 1.41 -1.33 18.70
N ASP A 61 2.08 -2.35 19.22
CA ASP A 61 1.41 -3.51 19.80
C ASP A 61 0.54 -3.11 21.01
N LYS A 62 1.01 -2.19 21.85
CA LYS A 62 0.21 -1.62 22.93
C LYS A 62 -1.02 -0.88 22.40
N TRP A 63 -0.85 -0.01 21.39
CA TRP A 63 -1.96 0.74 20.80
C TRP A 63 -3.05 -0.17 20.23
N ILE A 64 -2.66 -1.25 19.55
CA ILE A 64 -3.61 -2.22 19.00
C ILE A 64 -4.34 -2.93 20.13
N ALA A 65 -3.64 -3.38 21.16
CA ALA A 65 -4.28 -4.02 22.32
C ALA A 65 -5.27 -3.08 23.01
N THR A 66 -4.88 -1.83 23.28
CA THR A 66 -5.76 -0.84 23.89
C THR A 66 -6.97 -0.50 23.03
N PHE A 67 -6.81 -0.46 21.70
CA PHE A 67 -7.93 -0.24 20.79
C PHE A 67 -8.92 -1.39 20.83
N LEU A 68 -8.43 -2.64 20.75
CA LEU A 68 -9.25 -3.84 20.79
C LEU A 68 -9.99 -3.97 22.13
N GLU A 69 -9.35 -3.62 23.24
CA GLU A 69 -10.01 -3.55 24.54
C GLU A 69 -11.09 -2.45 24.58
N THR A 70 -10.79 -1.26 24.02
CA THR A 70 -11.73 -0.13 24.03
C THR A 70 -13.02 -0.45 23.27
N ILE A 71 -12.94 -1.12 22.12
CA ILE A 71 -14.14 -1.48 21.35
C ILE A 71 -15.00 -2.57 22.04
N GLN A 72 -14.41 -3.32 22.98
CA GLN A 72 -15.14 -4.28 23.82
C GLN A 72 -15.79 -3.60 25.03
N VAL A 73 -15.11 -2.64 25.66
CA VAL A 73 -15.63 -2.00 26.88
C VAL A 73 -16.57 -0.84 26.54
N ARG A 74 -16.13 0.06 25.66
CA ARG A 74 -16.87 1.29 25.32
C ARG A 74 -17.81 1.11 24.14
N GLY A 75 -17.53 0.14 23.27
CA GLY A 75 -18.26 -0.09 22.02
C GLY A 75 -17.83 0.86 20.89
N THR A 76 -18.26 0.52 19.67
CA THR A 76 -18.09 1.33 18.46
C THR A 76 -19.40 2.03 18.12
N ASN A 77 -19.34 3.27 17.62
CA ASN A 77 -20.55 3.96 17.15
C ASN A 77 -21.05 3.29 15.87
N ILE A 78 -22.33 2.88 15.86
CA ILE A 78 -23.01 2.40 14.65
C ILE A 78 -23.78 3.54 14.01
N ASP A 79 -24.52 4.31 14.80
CA ASP A 79 -25.30 5.44 14.34
C ASP A 79 -25.50 6.44 15.49
N GLY A 80 -25.27 7.72 15.24
CA GLY A 80 -25.34 8.79 16.25
C GLY A 80 -24.72 8.40 17.60
N ASP A 81 -25.59 8.29 18.61
CA ASP A 81 -25.26 7.91 20.00
C ASP A 81 -25.34 6.41 20.29
N VAL A 82 -25.80 5.60 19.32
CA VAL A 82 -25.92 4.14 19.45
C VAL A 82 -24.56 3.49 19.28
N ARG A 83 -24.12 2.81 20.34
CA ARG A 83 -22.89 2.03 20.36
C ARG A 83 -23.15 0.54 20.40
N ARG A 84 -22.33 -0.21 19.69
CA ARG A 84 -22.27 -1.67 19.77
C ARG A 84 -20.97 -2.11 20.42
N ILE A 85 -21.10 -2.91 21.46
CA ILE A 85 -19.98 -3.64 22.04
C ILE A 85 -19.61 -4.78 21.10
N VAL A 86 -18.33 -4.86 20.74
CA VAL A 86 -17.80 -5.94 19.90
C VAL A 86 -17.55 -7.16 20.79
N ALA A 87 -18.10 -8.30 20.41
CA ALA A 87 -17.93 -9.54 21.18
C ALA A 87 -16.49 -10.07 21.04
N PRO A 88 -15.94 -10.78 22.04
CA PRO A 88 -14.59 -11.35 21.97
C PRO A 88 -14.35 -12.27 20.77
N GLU A 89 -15.39 -12.96 20.30
CA GLU A 89 -15.32 -13.88 19.16
C GLU A 89 -15.13 -13.15 17.83
N GLU A 90 -15.55 -11.89 17.74
CA GLU A 90 -15.40 -11.05 16.55
C GLU A 90 -14.01 -10.41 16.45
N ILE A 91 -13.20 -10.51 17.51
CA ILE A 91 -11.86 -9.92 17.51
C ILE A 91 -10.90 -10.73 16.63
N PRO A 92 -10.17 -10.07 15.72
CA PRO A 92 -9.17 -10.74 14.91
C PRO A 92 -8.02 -11.24 15.77
N LYS A 93 -7.62 -12.50 15.55
CA LYS A 93 -6.41 -13.07 16.15
C LYS A 93 -5.18 -12.33 15.61
N LYS A 94 -4.24 -11.99 16.50
CA LYS A 94 -2.99 -11.31 16.11
C LYS A 94 -2.23 -12.18 15.11
N PRO A 95 -1.92 -11.66 13.90
CA PRO A 95 -1.18 -12.42 12.91
C PRO A 95 0.27 -12.65 13.37
N ARG A 96 0.84 -13.82 13.04
CA ARG A 96 2.23 -14.17 13.42
C ARG A 96 3.29 -13.38 12.63
N ARG A 97 2.91 -12.78 11.50
CA ARG A 97 3.81 -11.99 10.65
C ARG A 97 4.09 -10.61 11.27
N LYS A 98 5.30 -10.09 11.03
CA LYS A 98 5.63 -8.70 11.38
C LYS A 98 4.78 -7.72 10.56
N PHE A 99 4.50 -6.56 11.14
CA PHE A 99 3.92 -5.44 10.40
C PHE A 99 4.90 -4.96 9.33
N LYS A 100 4.41 -4.82 8.11
CA LYS A 100 5.14 -4.23 6.99
C LYS A 100 4.42 -2.93 6.60
N VAL A 101 5.13 -1.80 6.63
CA VAL A 101 4.58 -0.49 6.21
C VAL A 101 4.81 -0.26 4.72
N THR A 102 5.87 -0.83 4.15
CA THR A 102 6.18 -0.77 2.72
C THR A 102 6.45 -2.17 2.19
N TYR A 103 5.90 -2.47 1.01
CA TYR A 103 6.30 -3.66 0.25
C TYR A 103 7.53 -3.30 -0.57
N GLU A 104 8.60 -4.09 -0.44
CA GLU A 104 9.72 -3.96 -1.38
C GLU A 104 9.28 -4.45 -2.77
N PRO A 105 9.91 -3.98 -3.87
CA PRO A 105 9.63 -4.50 -5.22
C PRO A 105 9.75 -6.03 -5.32
N LYS A 106 10.63 -6.65 -4.52
CA LYS A 106 10.78 -8.11 -4.41
C LYS A 106 9.59 -8.80 -3.73
N ASP A 107 8.86 -8.07 -2.89
CA ASP A 107 7.66 -8.53 -2.18
C ASP A 107 6.38 -8.34 -3.03
N LEU A 108 6.46 -7.61 -4.14
CA LEU A 108 5.39 -7.43 -5.14
C LEU A 108 5.44 -8.48 -6.26
N LYS A 109 6.23 -9.56 -6.11
CA LYS A 109 6.27 -10.67 -7.07
C LYS A 109 4.85 -11.20 -7.32
N GLY A 110 4.29 -10.90 -8.49
CA GLY A 110 2.93 -11.30 -8.89
C GLY A 110 2.03 -10.14 -9.33
N ILE A 111 2.35 -8.89 -8.95
CA ILE A 111 1.66 -7.70 -9.47
C ILE A 111 2.40 -7.27 -10.74
N LYS A 112 1.85 -7.67 -11.90
CA LYS A 112 2.34 -7.21 -13.20
C LYS A 112 2.02 -5.72 -13.32
N HIS A 113 3.06 -4.89 -13.44
CA HIS A 113 2.97 -3.51 -13.90
C HIS A 113 3.32 -3.46 -15.38
#